data_AF-A0A7R6NZG3-F1
#
_entry.id   AF-A0A7R6NZG3-F1
#
_cell.length_a   1.000
_cell.length_b   1.000
_cell.length_c   1.000
_cell.angle_alpha   90.00
_cell.angle_beta   90.00
_cell.angle_gamma   90.00
#
_symmetry.space_group_name_H-M   'P 1'
#
loop_
_entity.id
_entity.type
_entity.pdbx_description
1 polymer ?
#
loop_
_entity_poly.entity_id
_entity_poly.type
_entity_poly.pdbx_seq_one_letter_code
_entity_poly.pdbx_strand_id
1 'polypeptide(L)'
;MEFDLNLIYPTNLLNTSFLIIIAIMATADLFTYYLHSTHRDFKSTIISIGVLGTFVGVYIGLSKFDVNDITASVSILLEGLKIAFYTSVAGMSFALFITIIQKTFPGNEELDDSSILQSINKKLEALEEIQVNTKHLQTLPNQITSVLFEIRDLVGVNNEKLLTMLTKEMEEIRLSLEKATESLAKGATEEIIKALEVVISDFNNNLTEQFGDNFKQLNESVVNMIQWQENYKETIDDLESKLDKAMTIFENSIEKGHLALNEVFEQFKLNSDTLIESNKNSQKQLQKTIQNSSEALENTSAVISGLKDDFSSISDMSIKLGSIIETNQNQISNLETHLESMTKVGVDAREMTNSIKDFSSEVQESLTSQSKSLSKMTQELDKQLPESLGKLNKSLTSLTNQFAKDYEKFLKLMSNLVNSKE
;
A
#
# COMPACT_ATOMS: atom_id res chain seq x y z
N MET A 1 18.41 0.38 13.48
CA MET A 1 19.24 -0.76 13.05
C MET A 1 19.98 -1.22 14.28
N GLU A 2 19.31 -2.07 15.05
CA GLU A 2 19.80 -2.57 16.34
C GLU A 2 21.06 -3.41 16.10
N PHE A 3 22.17 -2.97 16.69
CA PHE A 3 23.38 -3.78 16.79
C PHE A 3 23.06 -4.89 17.79
N ASP A 4 22.98 -6.11 17.28
CA ASP A 4 22.67 -7.30 18.07
C ASP A 4 23.87 -7.61 19.01
N LEU A 5 23.82 -7.02 20.21
CA LEU A 5 24.86 -7.14 21.25
C LEU A 5 25.00 -8.58 21.80
N ASN A 6 24.16 -9.52 21.37
CA ASN A 6 24.10 -10.88 21.95
C ASN A 6 25.09 -11.90 21.36
N LEU A 7 25.85 -11.58 20.30
CA LEU A 7 26.90 -12.48 19.78
C LEU A 7 28.29 -12.30 20.42
N ILE A 8 28.56 -11.18 21.09
CA ILE A 8 29.90 -10.84 21.60
C ILE A 8 30.14 -11.33 23.05
N TYR A 9 29.09 -11.63 23.80
CA TYR A 9 29.21 -12.06 25.20
C TYR A 9 29.66 -13.52 25.44
N PRO A 10 29.24 -14.55 24.68
CA PRO A 10 29.61 -15.93 25.01
C PRO A 10 31.08 -16.27 24.69
N THR A 11 31.70 -15.56 23.74
CA THR A 11 33.08 -15.82 23.27
C THR A 11 34.15 -15.32 24.25
N ASN A 12 33.92 -14.15 24.87
CA ASN A 12 34.80 -13.59 25.90
C ASN A 12 34.76 -14.39 27.21
N LEU A 13 33.60 -14.97 27.55
CA LEU A 13 33.45 -15.82 28.73
C LEU A 13 34.22 -17.14 28.58
N LEU A 14 34.27 -17.69 27.36
CA LEU A 14 35.01 -18.91 27.09
C LEU A 14 36.53 -18.68 27.18
N ASN A 15 37.04 -17.63 26.54
CA ASN A 15 38.47 -17.28 26.61
C ASN A 15 38.94 -17.00 28.04
N THR A 16 38.13 -16.31 28.83
CA THR A 16 38.47 -16.00 30.24
C THR A 16 38.50 -17.26 31.10
N SER A 17 37.59 -18.22 30.89
CA SER A 17 37.61 -19.49 31.64
C SER A 17 38.84 -20.36 31.34
N PHE A 18 39.24 -20.51 30.08
CA PHE A 18 40.48 -21.22 29.71
C PHE A 18 41.73 -20.54 30.29
N LEU A 19 41.79 -19.20 30.25
CA LEU A 19 42.93 -18.45 30.77
C LEU A 19 43.04 -18.56 32.30
N ILE A 20 41.92 -18.57 33.01
CA ILE A 20 41.89 -18.79 34.47
C ILE A 20 42.40 -20.19 34.81
N ILE A 21 41.95 -21.23 34.09
CA ILE A 21 42.42 -22.61 34.32
C ILE A 21 43.93 -22.71 34.07
N ILE A 22 44.42 -22.15 32.96
CA ILE A 22 45.86 -22.13 32.63
C ILE A 22 46.67 -21.38 33.70
N ALA A 23 46.18 -20.23 34.17
CA ALA A 23 46.85 -19.45 35.21
C ALA A 23 46.87 -20.16 36.58
N ILE A 24 45.78 -20.83 36.97
CA ILE A 24 45.73 -21.64 38.20
C ILE A 24 46.73 -22.80 38.13
N MET A 25 46.81 -23.48 36.98
CA MET A 25 47.76 -24.57 36.80
C MET A 25 49.21 -24.08 36.75
N ALA A 26 49.47 -22.95 36.10
CA ALA A 26 50.81 -22.35 36.04
C ALA A 26 51.29 -21.88 37.42
N THR A 27 50.40 -21.32 38.24
CA THR A 27 50.73 -20.93 39.62
C THR A 27 50.91 -22.14 40.53
N ALA A 28 50.10 -23.20 40.38
CA ALA A 28 50.28 -24.44 41.12
C ALA A 28 51.62 -25.15 40.78
N ASP A 29 52.03 -25.14 39.51
CA ASP A 29 53.31 -25.69 39.05
C ASP A 29 54.51 -24.96 39.71
N LEU A 30 54.50 -23.62 39.63
CA LEU A 30 55.54 -22.77 40.22
C LEU A 30 55.56 -22.87 41.76
N PHE A 31 54.40 -22.99 42.40
CA PHE A 31 54.30 -23.14 43.85
C PHE A 31 54.80 -24.51 44.32
N THR A 32 54.46 -25.59 43.60
CA THR A 32 54.96 -26.94 43.91
C THR A 32 56.47 -27.01 43.73
N TYR A 33 57.02 -26.32 42.70
CA TYR A 33 58.45 -26.21 42.47
C TYR A 33 59.20 -25.49 43.60
N TYR A 34 58.61 -24.46 44.21
CA TYR A 34 59.28 -23.68 45.27
C TYR A 34 59.11 -24.27 46.68
N LEU A 35 58.05 -25.03 46.97
CA LEU A 35 57.68 -25.43 48.34
C LEU A 35 57.76 -26.94 48.66
N HIS A 36 57.82 -27.84 47.68
CA HIS A 36 57.80 -29.29 47.93
C HIS A 36 58.92 -30.05 47.21
N SER A 37 59.55 -31.03 47.88
CA SER A 37 60.58 -31.93 47.33
C SER A 37 60.07 -32.90 46.24
N THR A 38 58.80 -32.81 45.85
CA THR A 38 58.20 -33.60 44.75
C THR A 38 57.52 -32.66 43.76
N HIS A 39 58.26 -32.24 42.73
CA HIS A 39 57.74 -31.40 41.65
C HIS A 39 56.72 -32.16 40.79
N ARG A 40 55.55 -31.56 40.55
CA ARG A 40 54.58 -32.02 39.55
C ARG A 40 54.65 -31.10 38.34
N ASP A 41 55.11 -31.63 37.21
CA ASP A 41 55.24 -30.88 35.95
C ASP A 41 53.87 -30.79 35.25
N PHE A 42 53.28 -29.61 35.24
CA PHE A 42 52.01 -29.33 34.57
C PHE A 42 52.18 -28.68 33.21
N LYS A 43 53.40 -28.49 32.70
CA LYS A 43 53.66 -27.82 31.40
C LYS A 43 52.98 -28.54 30.25
N SER A 44 53.10 -29.87 30.20
CA SER A 44 52.47 -30.68 29.15
C SER A 44 50.94 -30.59 29.22
N THR A 45 50.37 -30.52 30.42
CA THR A 45 48.91 -30.41 30.60
C THR A 45 48.39 -29.04 30.24
N ILE A 46 49.14 -27.96 30.56
CA ILE A 46 48.83 -26.59 30.15
C ILE A 46 48.83 -26.45 28.62
N ILE A 47 49.79 -27.06 27.95
CA ILE A 47 49.84 -27.10 26.47
C ILE A 47 48.62 -27.86 25.92
N SER A 48 48.30 -29.05 26.47
CA SER A 48 47.14 -29.83 26.05
C SER A 48 45.81 -29.09 26.25
N ILE A 49 45.67 -28.28 27.31
CA ILE A 49 44.49 -27.44 27.54
C ILE A 49 44.41 -26.31 26.49
N GLY A 50 45.55 -25.70 26.13
CA GLY A 50 45.61 -24.72 25.04
C GLY A 50 45.22 -25.33 23.69
N VAL A 51 45.68 -26.56 23.40
CA VAL A 51 45.30 -27.34 22.22
C VAL A 51 43.80 -27.67 22.22
N LEU A 52 43.24 -28.05 23.38
CA LEU A 52 41.80 -28.30 23.53
C LEU A 52 40.96 -27.04 23.24
N GLY A 53 41.40 -25.87 23.73
CA GLY A 53 40.77 -24.59 23.39
C GLY A 53 40.79 -24.29 21.89
N THR A 54 41.82 -24.77 21.18
CA THR A 54 41.93 -24.64 19.72
C THR A 54 40.82 -25.42 19.01
N PHE A 55 40.60 -26.68 19.41
CA PHE A 55 39.54 -27.52 18.85
C PHE A 55 38.14 -26.98 19.15
N VAL A 56 37.92 -26.45 20.37
CA VAL A 56 36.64 -25.84 20.75
C VAL A 56 36.36 -24.56 19.94
N GLY A 57 37.37 -23.72 19.72
CA GLY A 57 37.22 -22.49 18.92
C GLY A 57 36.87 -22.77 17.46
N VAL A 58 37.53 -23.77 16.85
CA VAL A 58 37.21 -24.21 15.48
C VAL A 58 35.81 -24.83 15.41
N TYR A 59 35.43 -25.65 16.38
CA TYR A 59 34.09 -26.24 16.45
C TYR A 59 32.99 -25.18 16.52
N ILE A 60 33.15 -24.14 17.35
CA ILE A 60 32.19 -23.04 17.45
C ILE A 60 32.12 -22.25 16.13
N GLY A 61 33.25 -22.01 15.48
CA GLY A 61 33.31 -21.32 14.18
C GLY A 61 32.62 -22.08 13.04
N LEU A 62 32.67 -23.42 13.07
CA LEU A 62 32.03 -24.28 12.07
C LEU A 62 30.56 -24.61 12.40
N SER A 63 30.17 -24.65 13.67
CA SER A 63 28.83 -25.05 14.09
C SER A 63 27.72 -24.10 13.61
N LYS A 64 28.06 -22.86 13.26
CA LYS A 64 27.12 -21.86 12.73
C LYS A 64 27.44 -21.47 11.28
N PHE A 65 28.24 -22.28 10.59
CA PHE A 65 28.61 -22.03 9.20
C PHE A 65 27.44 -22.39 8.28
N ASP A 66 26.89 -21.41 7.58
CA ASP A 66 25.85 -21.57 6.57
C ASP A 66 26.45 -21.42 5.16
N VAL A 67 26.26 -22.45 4.33
CA VAL A 67 26.74 -22.49 2.95
C VAL A 67 25.99 -21.49 2.06
N ASN A 68 24.79 -21.09 2.45
CA ASN A 68 23.94 -20.17 1.68
C ASN A 68 24.27 -18.69 1.95
N ASP A 69 24.95 -18.38 3.06
CA ASP A 69 25.44 -17.05 3.39
C ASP A 69 26.91 -17.10 3.81
N ILE A 70 27.77 -17.25 2.80
CA ILE A 70 29.22 -17.37 2.97
C ILE A 70 29.80 -16.13 3.65
N THR A 71 29.26 -14.94 3.40
CA THR A 71 29.84 -13.68 3.92
C THR A 71 29.65 -13.58 5.44
N ALA A 72 28.44 -13.86 5.94
CA ALA A 72 28.17 -13.90 7.37
C ALA A 72 28.92 -15.07 8.04
N SER A 73 28.96 -16.23 7.37
CA SER A 73 29.59 -17.45 7.89
C SER A 73 31.11 -17.36 7.98
N VAL A 74 31.77 -16.69 7.02
CA VAL A 74 33.21 -16.41 7.08
C VAL A 74 33.53 -15.47 8.23
N SER A 75 32.69 -14.47 8.51
CA SER A 75 32.90 -13.57 9.65
C SER A 75 32.84 -14.31 10.99
N ILE A 76 31.88 -15.21 11.18
CA ILE A 76 31.74 -16.04 12.38
C ILE A 76 32.89 -17.07 12.50
N LEU A 77 33.30 -17.66 11.38
CA LEU A 77 34.45 -18.57 11.35
C LEU A 77 35.74 -17.87 11.77
N LEU A 78 35.96 -16.64 11.32
CA LEU A 78 37.12 -15.83 11.71
C LEU A 78 37.12 -15.50 13.21
N GLU A 79 35.95 -15.35 13.84
CA GLU A 79 35.85 -15.18 15.30
C GLU A 79 36.16 -16.48 16.06
N GLY A 80 35.66 -17.62 15.62
CA GLY A 80 36.01 -18.93 16.19
C GLY A 80 37.50 -19.25 16.05
N LEU A 81 38.09 -18.87 14.92
CA LEU A 81 39.52 -19.01 14.65
C LEU A 81 40.36 -18.11 15.58
N LYS A 82 39.93 -16.86 15.83
CA LYS A 82 40.61 -15.95 16.79
C LYS A 82 40.66 -16.55 18.20
N ILE A 83 39.58 -17.19 18.66
CA ILE A 83 39.50 -17.89 19.96
C ILE A 83 40.49 -19.06 20.00
N ALA A 84 40.50 -19.86 18.94
CA ALA A 84 41.38 -21.01 18.81
C ALA A 84 42.86 -20.61 18.90
N PHE A 85 43.25 -19.55 18.18
CA PHE A 85 44.62 -19.03 18.25
C PHE A 85 44.97 -18.46 19.61
N TYR A 86 44.07 -17.68 20.24
CA TYR A 86 44.36 -17.02 21.50
C TYR A 86 44.62 -18.02 22.65
N THR A 87 43.78 -19.06 22.76
CA THR A 87 43.92 -20.10 23.79
C THR A 87 45.20 -20.94 23.63
N SER A 88 45.58 -21.24 22.39
CA SER A 88 46.81 -21.98 22.07
C SER A 88 48.07 -21.16 22.37
N VAL A 89 48.10 -19.89 21.97
CA VAL A 89 49.20 -18.96 22.25
C VAL A 89 49.37 -18.77 23.76
N ALA A 90 48.27 -18.62 24.51
CA ALA A 90 48.33 -18.51 25.96
C ALA A 90 48.93 -19.77 26.60
N GLY A 91 48.45 -20.97 26.25
CA GLY A 91 48.96 -22.23 26.80
C GLY A 91 50.46 -22.44 26.54
N MET A 92 50.91 -22.21 25.31
CA MET A 92 52.34 -22.30 24.98
C MET A 92 53.18 -21.22 25.67
N SER A 93 52.67 -19.98 25.74
CA SER A 93 53.39 -18.89 26.41
C SER A 93 53.58 -19.18 27.90
N PHE A 94 52.53 -19.59 28.61
CA PHE A 94 52.63 -19.92 30.03
C PHE A 94 53.57 -21.12 30.29
N ALA A 95 53.54 -22.16 29.46
CA ALA A 95 54.46 -23.29 29.59
C ALA A 95 55.93 -22.88 29.35
N LEU A 96 56.18 -21.98 28.40
CA LEU A 96 57.51 -21.42 28.16
C LEU A 96 57.96 -20.53 29.32
N PHE A 97 57.08 -19.68 29.85
CA PHE A 97 57.38 -18.86 31.03
C PHE A 97 57.77 -19.70 32.24
N ILE A 98 57.04 -20.80 32.52
CA ILE A 98 57.39 -21.74 33.58
C ILE A 98 58.78 -22.34 33.34
N THR A 99 59.06 -22.79 32.12
CA THR A 99 60.35 -23.40 31.75
C THR A 99 61.51 -22.42 31.96
N ILE A 100 61.31 -21.15 31.61
CA ILE A 100 62.31 -20.09 31.81
C ILE A 100 62.53 -19.83 33.30
N ILE A 101 61.46 -19.72 34.10
CA ILE A 101 61.57 -19.45 35.55
C ILE A 101 62.27 -20.61 36.27
N GLN A 102 61.85 -21.85 36.04
CA GLN A 102 62.47 -23.04 36.64
C GLN A 102 63.96 -23.17 36.28
N LYS A 103 64.33 -22.82 35.05
CA LYS A 103 65.73 -22.87 34.60
C LYS A 103 66.58 -21.72 35.14
N THR A 104 65.96 -20.58 35.47
CA THR A 104 66.65 -19.39 36.00
C THR A 104 66.86 -19.46 37.51
N PHE A 105 66.02 -20.22 38.23
CA PHE A 105 66.10 -20.40 39.69
C PHE A 105 66.17 -21.89 40.05
N PRO A 106 67.37 -22.53 40.09
CA PRO A 106 67.52 -23.93 40.49
C PRO A 106 67.23 -24.11 42.00
N GLY A 107 66.40 -25.10 42.35
CA GLY A 107 66.05 -25.45 43.73
C GLY A 107 67.18 -26.20 44.47
N ASN A 108 67.29 -25.99 45.78
CA ASN A 108 68.33 -26.58 46.65
C ASN A 108 68.12 -28.10 46.85
N GLU A 109 69.09 -28.93 46.48
CA GLU A 109 69.22 -30.33 46.94
C GLU A 109 70.59 -30.54 47.62
N GLU A 110 70.59 -31.05 48.87
CA GLU A 110 71.78 -31.41 49.68
C GLU A 110 72.12 -32.91 49.56
N LEU A 111 73.42 -33.27 49.65
CA LEU A 111 74.00 -34.62 49.58
C LEU A 111 74.56 -35.07 50.95
N ASP A 112 74.42 -36.34 51.35
CA ASP A 112 74.88 -36.91 52.65
C ASP A 112 75.89 -38.08 52.47
N ASP A 113 76.97 -38.08 53.27
CA ASP A 113 78.30 -38.65 52.95
C ASP A 113 78.85 -39.52 54.12
N SER A 114 78.10 -40.55 54.57
CA SER A 114 78.34 -41.26 55.85
C SER A 114 78.42 -42.81 55.76
N SER A 115 79.06 -43.39 54.75
CA SER A 115 79.12 -44.88 54.61
C SER A 115 80.51 -45.51 54.42
N ILE A 116 81.60 -44.74 54.40
CA ILE A 116 82.94 -45.24 54.01
C ILE A 116 83.82 -45.67 55.21
N LEU A 117 83.55 -45.20 56.43
CA LEU A 117 84.48 -45.37 57.57
C LEU A 117 84.32 -46.68 58.38
N GLN A 118 83.38 -47.56 58.04
CA GLN A 118 83.09 -48.77 58.85
C GLN A 118 83.89 -50.03 58.45
N SER A 119 84.61 -50.00 57.33
CA SER A 119 85.20 -51.21 56.71
C SER A 119 86.69 -51.46 57.04
N ILE A 120 87.39 -50.50 57.63
CA ILE A 120 88.84 -50.57 57.88
C ILE A 120 89.18 -51.26 59.22
N ASN A 121 88.26 -51.23 60.20
CA ASN A 121 88.52 -51.70 61.56
C ASN A 121 88.52 -53.23 61.73
N LYS A 122 88.02 -54.00 60.75
CA LYS A 122 87.83 -55.45 60.85
C LYS A 122 89.02 -56.32 60.39
N LYS A 123 90.14 -55.72 59.97
CA LYS A 123 91.30 -56.46 59.40
C LYS A 123 92.56 -56.48 60.28
N LEU A 124 92.54 -55.89 61.48
CA LEU A 124 93.72 -55.78 62.34
C LEU A 124 93.89 -56.91 63.37
N GLU A 125 92.85 -57.73 63.60
CA GLU A 125 92.83 -58.78 64.65
C GLU A 125 93.41 -60.15 64.22
N ALA A 126 93.86 -60.31 62.97
CA ALA A 126 94.28 -61.61 62.43
C ALA A 126 95.81 -61.87 62.43
N LEU A 127 96.60 -61.04 63.12
CA LEU A 127 98.08 -61.09 63.08
C LEU A 127 98.76 -61.50 64.41
N GLU A 128 98.01 -62.02 65.39
CA GLU A 128 98.53 -62.34 66.73
C GLU A 128 98.76 -63.85 66.98
N GLU A 129 98.53 -64.73 65.99
CA GLU A 129 98.53 -66.20 66.17
C GLU A 129 99.82 -66.93 65.69
N ILE A 130 100.92 -66.21 65.41
CA ILE A 130 102.16 -66.78 64.82
C ILE A 130 103.27 -67.13 65.84
N GLN A 131 103.04 -66.90 67.15
CA GLN A 131 104.13 -66.92 68.13
C GLN A 131 104.36 -68.24 68.89
N VAL A 132 103.57 -69.30 68.67
CA VAL A 132 103.55 -70.49 69.58
C VAL A 132 104.22 -71.76 69.04
N ASN A 133 104.58 -71.88 67.76
CA ASN A 133 105.09 -73.14 67.18
C ASN A 133 106.62 -73.29 67.06
N THR A 134 107.40 -72.43 67.71
CA THR A 134 108.88 -72.36 67.57
C THR A 134 109.64 -73.20 68.61
N LYS A 135 109.39 -74.52 68.67
CA LYS A 135 110.15 -75.43 69.57
C LYS A 135 110.68 -76.74 68.95
N HIS A 136 110.67 -76.89 67.62
CA HIS A 136 111.10 -78.13 66.93
C HIS A 136 112.43 -78.04 66.15
N LEU A 137 113.25 -76.99 66.33
CA LEU A 137 114.41 -76.68 65.48
C LEU A 137 115.78 -77.14 66.01
N GLN A 138 115.90 -78.35 66.60
CA GLN A 138 117.20 -78.85 67.11
C GLN A 138 117.70 -80.17 66.50
N THR A 139 117.07 -80.70 65.43
CA THR A 139 117.51 -81.95 64.74
C THR A 139 117.74 -81.81 63.22
N LEU A 140 117.82 -80.59 62.70
CA LEU A 140 117.71 -80.27 61.26
C LEU A 140 118.89 -80.62 60.30
N PRO A 141 120.19 -80.72 60.65
CA PRO A 141 121.23 -80.70 59.60
C PRO A 141 121.33 -81.93 58.69
N ASN A 142 120.96 -83.14 59.15
CA ASN A 142 121.21 -84.38 58.39
C ASN A 142 119.99 -84.94 57.62
N GLN A 143 118.79 -84.36 57.80
CA GLN A 143 117.60 -84.69 56.99
C GLN A 143 117.38 -83.71 55.83
N ILE A 144 117.98 -82.51 55.88
CA ILE A 144 117.81 -81.47 54.87
C ILE A 144 118.44 -81.85 53.52
N THR A 145 119.57 -82.59 53.51
CA THR A 145 120.28 -82.90 52.26
C THR A 145 119.57 -83.95 51.39
N SER A 146 118.90 -84.95 51.96
CA SER A 146 118.13 -85.93 51.17
C SER A 146 116.80 -85.34 50.67
N VAL A 147 116.14 -84.52 51.51
CA VAL A 147 114.91 -83.82 51.15
C VAL A 147 115.16 -82.77 50.06
N LEU A 148 116.31 -82.08 50.07
CA LEU A 148 116.66 -81.14 49.00
C LEU A 148 116.84 -81.80 47.62
N PHE A 149 117.31 -83.06 47.57
CA PHE A 149 117.48 -83.78 46.31
C PHE A 149 116.14 -84.26 45.74
N GLU A 150 115.24 -84.78 46.60
CA GLU A 150 113.86 -85.13 46.20
C GLU A 150 113.04 -83.89 45.83
N ILE A 151 113.19 -82.77 46.55
CA ILE A 151 112.52 -81.51 46.20
C ILE A 151 113.02 -80.99 44.86
N ARG A 152 114.31 -81.09 44.53
CA ARG A 152 114.84 -80.64 43.24
C ARG A 152 114.26 -81.43 42.07
N ASP A 153 114.17 -82.75 42.18
CA ASP A 153 113.58 -83.60 41.13
C ASP A 153 112.06 -83.42 41.02
N LEU A 154 111.35 -83.34 42.15
CA LEU A 154 109.92 -83.03 42.18
C LEU A 154 109.63 -81.64 41.59
N VAL A 155 110.43 -80.62 41.91
CA VAL A 155 110.27 -79.26 41.37
C VAL A 155 110.60 -79.21 39.87
N GLY A 156 111.64 -79.93 39.41
CA GLY A 156 111.98 -80.03 38.00
C GLY A 156 110.86 -80.66 37.15
N VAL A 157 110.42 -81.86 37.55
CA VAL A 157 109.36 -82.60 36.86
C VAL A 157 108.01 -81.89 36.93
N ASN A 158 107.67 -81.28 38.08
CA ASN A 158 106.39 -80.60 38.24
C ASN A 158 106.34 -79.27 37.47
N ASN A 159 107.44 -78.52 37.35
CA ASN A 159 107.50 -77.32 36.52
C ASN A 159 107.40 -77.64 35.03
N GLU A 160 108.08 -78.69 34.55
CA GLU A 160 108.01 -79.09 33.14
C GLU A 160 106.57 -79.50 32.76
N LYS A 161 105.93 -80.32 33.61
CA LYS A 161 104.54 -80.77 33.42
C LYS A 161 103.53 -79.62 33.52
N LEU A 162 103.75 -78.65 34.39
CA LEU A 162 102.94 -77.43 34.49
C LEU A 162 103.06 -76.60 33.20
N LEU A 163 104.28 -76.39 32.69
CA LEU A 163 104.47 -75.65 31.43
C LEU A 163 103.84 -76.39 30.25
N THR A 164 103.95 -77.71 30.17
CA THR A 164 103.28 -78.47 29.10
C THR A 164 101.75 -78.37 29.19
N MET A 165 101.18 -78.42 30.40
CA MET A 165 99.74 -78.21 30.59
C MET A 165 99.33 -76.79 30.21
N LEU A 166 100.04 -75.76 30.67
CA LEU A 166 99.74 -74.36 30.34
C LEU A 166 99.83 -74.08 28.84
N THR A 167 100.85 -74.61 28.15
CA THR A 167 100.98 -74.47 26.69
C THR A 167 99.84 -75.18 25.97
N LYS A 168 99.44 -76.37 26.43
CA LYS A 168 98.31 -77.10 25.85
C LYS A 168 96.99 -76.36 26.02
N GLU A 169 96.69 -75.88 27.23
CA GLU A 169 95.48 -75.09 27.52
C GLU A 169 95.46 -73.78 26.72
N MET A 170 96.60 -73.09 26.59
CA MET A 170 96.70 -71.87 25.77
C MET A 170 96.47 -72.15 24.28
N GLU A 171 96.93 -73.28 23.77
CA GLU A 171 96.68 -73.67 22.38
C GLU A 171 95.21 -74.06 22.15
N GLU A 172 94.58 -74.76 23.11
CA GLU A 172 93.14 -75.05 23.06
C GLU A 172 92.31 -73.76 23.13
N ILE A 173 92.68 -72.81 23.99
CA ILE A 173 92.05 -71.48 24.05
C ILE A 173 92.24 -70.76 22.71
N ARG A 174 93.45 -70.71 22.16
CA ARG A 174 93.74 -70.06 20.86
C ARG A 174 92.84 -70.62 19.76
N LEU A 175 92.76 -71.95 19.64
CA LEU A 175 91.91 -72.63 18.66
C LEU A 175 90.42 -72.33 18.87
N SER A 176 89.96 -72.30 20.12
CA SER A 176 88.56 -71.95 20.43
C SER A 176 88.25 -70.50 20.09
N LEU A 177 89.19 -69.58 20.31
CA LEU A 177 89.04 -68.15 20.04
C LEU A 177 89.07 -67.88 18.54
N GLU A 178 89.94 -68.56 17.80
CA GLU A 178 89.99 -68.51 16.33
C GLU A 178 88.67 -69.01 15.75
N LYS A 179 88.17 -70.16 16.23
CA LYS A 179 86.89 -70.74 15.80
C LYS A 179 85.68 -69.87 16.18
N ALA A 180 85.68 -69.26 17.37
CA ALA A 180 84.67 -68.31 17.78
C ALA A 180 84.69 -67.07 16.90
N THR A 181 85.86 -66.49 16.65
CA THR A 181 86.03 -65.31 15.79
C THR A 181 85.55 -65.58 14.36
N GLU A 182 85.90 -66.74 13.79
CA GLU A 182 85.45 -67.15 12.47
C GLU A 182 83.93 -67.36 12.42
N SER A 183 83.36 -68.04 13.43
CA SER A 183 81.92 -68.25 13.52
C SER A 183 81.13 -66.95 13.72
N LEU A 184 81.69 -65.97 14.42
CA LEU A 184 81.05 -64.68 14.70
C LEU A 184 81.11 -63.77 13.47
N ALA A 185 82.26 -63.74 12.78
CA ALA A 185 82.42 -63.04 11.51
C ALA A 185 81.51 -63.62 10.42
N LYS A 186 81.34 -64.94 10.37
CA LYS A 186 80.51 -65.59 9.34
C LYS A 186 79.01 -65.53 9.67
N GLY A 187 78.64 -65.86 10.91
CA GLY A 187 77.24 -65.95 11.33
C GLY A 187 76.50 -64.61 11.36
N ALA A 188 77.11 -63.57 11.93
CA ALA A 188 76.44 -62.26 12.03
C ALA A 188 76.31 -61.58 10.66
N THR A 189 77.34 -61.68 9.82
CA THR A 189 77.33 -61.06 8.48
C THR A 189 76.40 -61.79 7.52
N GLU A 190 76.37 -63.13 7.52
CA GLU A 190 75.44 -63.89 6.68
C GLU A 190 73.97 -63.64 7.06
N GLU A 191 73.65 -63.60 8.35
CA GLU A 191 72.27 -63.35 8.79
C GLU A 191 71.81 -61.91 8.50
N ILE A 192 72.70 -60.91 8.64
CA ILE A 192 72.39 -59.53 8.26
C ILE A 192 72.18 -59.41 6.75
N ILE A 193 73.02 -60.03 5.92
CA ILE A 193 72.87 -59.99 4.46
C ILE A 193 71.57 -60.65 4.03
N LYS A 194 71.22 -61.83 4.58
CA LYS A 194 69.95 -62.49 4.30
C LYS A 194 68.75 -61.63 4.70
N ALA A 195 68.79 -61.02 5.89
CA ALA A 195 67.72 -60.13 6.32
C ALA A 195 67.58 -58.92 5.38
N LEU A 196 68.71 -58.36 4.92
CA LEU A 196 68.72 -57.24 3.98
C LEU A 196 68.19 -57.64 2.60
N GLU A 197 68.54 -58.83 2.11
CA GLU A 197 68.04 -59.39 0.85
C GLU A 197 66.52 -59.58 0.89
N VAL A 198 65.99 -60.11 1.99
CA VAL A 198 64.53 -60.26 2.18
C VAL A 198 63.85 -58.89 2.17
N VAL A 199 64.37 -57.92 2.90
CA VAL A 199 63.79 -56.56 2.94
C VAL A 199 63.85 -55.87 1.57
N ILE A 200 64.96 -56.00 0.83
CA ILE A 200 65.08 -55.44 -0.51
C ILE A 200 64.14 -56.16 -1.49
N SER A 201 64.01 -57.48 -1.37
CA SER A 201 63.07 -58.27 -2.16
C SER A 201 61.63 -57.83 -1.89
N ASP A 202 61.22 -57.73 -0.62
CA ASP A 202 59.89 -57.28 -0.23
C ASP A 202 59.61 -55.84 -0.65
N PHE A 203 60.63 -54.97 -0.60
CA PHE A 203 60.55 -53.60 -1.07
C PHE A 203 60.36 -53.53 -2.59
N ASN A 204 61.15 -54.28 -3.36
CA ASN A 204 61.04 -54.33 -4.82
C ASN A 204 59.70 -54.94 -5.28
N ASN A 205 59.21 -55.96 -4.57
CA ASN A 205 57.89 -56.55 -4.82
C ASN A 205 56.78 -55.52 -4.54
N ASN A 206 56.81 -54.81 -3.41
CA ASN A 206 55.83 -53.76 -3.11
C ASN A 206 55.89 -52.57 -4.08
N LEU A 207 57.08 -52.18 -4.53
CA LEU A 207 57.26 -51.13 -5.56
C LEU A 207 56.64 -51.52 -6.90
N THR A 208 56.73 -52.79 -7.26
CA THR A 208 56.22 -53.25 -8.56
C THR A 208 54.70 -53.46 -8.49
N GLU A 209 54.20 -54.06 -7.41
CA GLU A 209 52.79 -54.45 -7.29
C GLU A 209 51.93 -53.29 -6.77
N GLN A 210 52.13 -52.84 -5.53
CA GLN A 210 51.27 -51.82 -4.93
C GLN A 210 51.42 -50.44 -5.57
N PHE A 211 52.65 -50.02 -5.86
CA PHE A 211 52.85 -48.73 -6.52
C PHE A 211 52.51 -48.79 -8.02
N GLY A 212 52.78 -49.90 -8.70
CA GLY A 212 52.39 -50.11 -10.09
C GLY A 212 50.88 -50.03 -10.29
N ASP A 213 50.10 -50.74 -9.46
CA ASP A 213 48.63 -50.70 -9.51
C ASP A 213 48.07 -49.33 -9.13
N ASN A 214 48.66 -48.65 -8.15
CA ASN A 214 48.26 -47.28 -7.80
C ASN A 214 48.51 -46.29 -8.95
N PHE A 215 49.64 -46.40 -9.67
CA PHE A 215 49.88 -45.56 -10.85
C PHE A 215 48.92 -45.88 -12.00
N LYS A 216 48.53 -47.14 -12.16
CA LYS A 216 47.53 -47.54 -13.16
C LYS A 216 46.15 -46.95 -12.83
N GLN A 217 45.70 -47.04 -11.59
CA GLN A 217 44.44 -46.43 -11.13
C GLN A 217 44.47 -44.91 -11.22
N LEU A 218 45.62 -44.30 -10.90
CA LEU A 218 45.82 -42.86 -11.08
C LEU A 218 45.70 -42.47 -12.56
N ASN A 219 46.33 -43.21 -13.47
CA ASN A 219 46.23 -42.96 -14.90
C ASN A 219 44.79 -43.13 -15.41
N GLU A 220 44.06 -44.17 -14.97
CA GLU A 220 42.65 -44.34 -15.30
C GLU A 220 41.80 -43.16 -14.78
N SER A 221 42.07 -42.67 -13.56
CA SER A 221 41.39 -41.50 -13.00
C SER A 221 41.69 -40.23 -13.80
N VAL A 222 42.93 -40.04 -14.25
CA VAL A 222 43.32 -38.90 -15.11
C VAL A 222 42.64 -39.00 -16.48
N VAL A 223 42.57 -40.19 -17.09
CA VAL A 223 41.85 -40.40 -18.35
C VAL A 223 40.37 -40.09 -18.20
N ASN A 224 39.73 -40.58 -17.14
CA ASN A 224 38.32 -40.30 -16.86
C ASN A 224 38.08 -38.80 -16.63
N MET A 225 39.02 -38.12 -15.96
CA MET A 225 38.96 -36.67 -15.77
C MET A 225 39.08 -35.91 -17.10
N ILE A 226 39.97 -36.32 -18.02
CA ILE A 226 40.10 -35.72 -19.35
C ILE A 226 38.83 -35.96 -20.17
N GLN A 227 38.26 -37.17 -20.13
CA GLN A 227 36.98 -37.46 -20.78
C GLN A 227 35.85 -36.60 -20.22
N TRP A 228 35.79 -36.45 -18.89
CA TRP A 228 34.83 -35.57 -18.25
C TRP A 228 35.02 -34.11 -18.69
N GLN A 229 36.26 -33.64 -18.82
CA GLN A 229 36.57 -32.29 -19.32
C GLN A 229 36.08 -32.07 -20.75
N GLU A 230 36.27 -33.04 -21.67
CA GLU A 230 35.79 -32.90 -23.04
C GLU A 230 34.25 -32.90 -23.11
N ASN A 231 33.58 -33.80 -22.36
CA ASN A 231 32.12 -33.81 -22.27
C ASN A 231 31.56 -32.52 -21.66
N TYR A 232 32.25 -31.97 -20.66
CA TYR A 232 31.86 -30.72 -20.02
C TYR A 232 31.99 -29.55 -20.99
N LYS A 233 33.06 -29.52 -21.79
CA LYS A 233 33.23 -28.52 -22.85
C LYS A 233 32.08 -28.56 -23.87
N GLU A 234 31.69 -29.75 -24.34
CA GLU A 234 30.53 -29.90 -25.24
C GLU A 234 29.23 -29.36 -24.59
N THR A 235 29.06 -29.60 -23.28
CA THR A 235 27.92 -29.06 -22.53
C THR A 235 27.94 -27.54 -22.46
N ILE A 236 29.12 -26.93 -22.29
CA ILE A 236 29.28 -25.48 -22.29
C ILE A 236 28.99 -24.88 -23.66
N ASP A 237 29.45 -25.52 -24.74
CA ASP A 237 29.17 -25.08 -26.12
C ASP A 237 27.66 -25.14 -26.43
N ASP A 238 26.95 -26.19 -26.00
CA ASP A 238 25.49 -26.29 -26.12
C ASP A 238 24.76 -25.25 -25.26
N LEU A 239 25.26 -24.98 -24.05
CA LEU A 239 24.70 -23.94 -23.18
C LEU A 239 24.86 -22.56 -23.80
N GLU A 240 26.02 -22.24 -24.37
CA GLU A 240 26.27 -20.98 -25.07
C GLU A 240 25.32 -20.84 -26.27
N SER A 241 25.17 -21.89 -27.09
CA SER A 241 24.23 -21.93 -28.21
C SER A 241 22.77 -21.70 -27.78
N LYS A 242 22.36 -22.29 -26.65
CA LYS A 242 21.01 -22.11 -26.10
C LYS A 242 20.81 -20.70 -25.54
N LEU A 243 21.80 -20.13 -24.88
CA LEU A 243 21.74 -18.75 -24.36
C LEU A 243 21.68 -17.74 -25.50
N ASP A 244 22.43 -17.93 -26.59
CA ASP A 244 22.38 -17.08 -27.77
C ASP A 244 21.01 -17.11 -28.45
N LYS A 245 20.43 -18.31 -28.61
CA LYS A 245 19.04 -18.46 -29.10
C LYS A 245 18.03 -17.80 -28.19
N ALA A 246 18.18 -17.93 -26.87
CA ALA A 246 17.30 -17.30 -25.90
C ALA A 246 17.38 -15.77 -25.97
N MET A 247 18.58 -15.21 -26.10
CA MET A 247 18.80 -13.77 -26.31
C MET A 247 18.15 -13.30 -27.61
N THR A 248 18.37 -14.01 -28.72
CA THR A 248 17.74 -13.69 -30.01
C THR A 248 16.22 -13.70 -29.93
N ILE A 249 15.61 -14.70 -29.25
CA ILE A 249 14.16 -14.75 -29.03
C ILE A 249 13.70 -13.57 -28.17
N PHE A 250 14.47 -13.23 -27.13
CA PHE A 250 14.16 -12.13 -26.22
C PHE A 250 14.21 -10.77 -26.94
N GLU A 251 15.22 -10.51 -27.76
CA GLU A 251 15.33 -9.30 -28.59
C GLU A 251 14.16 -9.20 -29.57
N ASN A 252 13.84 -10.28 -30.29
CA ASN A 252 12.68 -10.33 -31.17
C ASN A 252 11.35 -10.10 -30.43
N SER A 253 11.25 -10.59 -29.19
CA SER A 253 10.07 -10.38 -28.34
C SER A 253 9.94 -8.90 -27.93
N ILE A 254 11.05 -8.25 -27.57
CA ILE A 254 11.09 -6.82 -27.27
C ILE A 254 10.69 -6.01 -28.50
N GLU A 255 11.23 -6.32 -29.68
CA GLU A 255 10.90 -5.62 -30.93
C GLU A 255 9.41 -5.76 -31.28
N LYS A 256 8.87 -6.99 -31.24
CA LYS A 256 7.44 -7.24 -31.47
C LYS A 256 6.57 -6.54 -30.43
N GLY A 257 6.99 -6.54 -29.16
CA GLY A 257 6.31 -5.82 -28.09
C GLY A 257 6.27 -4.31 -28.34
N HIS A 258 7.38 -3.72 -28.80
CA HIS A 258 7.46 -2.30 -29.17
C HIS A 258 6.54 -1.97 -30.36
N LEU A 259 6.56 -2.78 -31.41
CA LEU A 259 5.69 -2.60 -32.57
C LEU A 259 4.20 -2.68 -32.20
N ALA A 260 3.83 -3.69 -31.40
CA ALA A 260 2.45 -3.85 -30.94
C ALA A 260 1.99 -2.67 -30.06
N LEU A 261 2.86 -2.18 -29.15
CA LEU A 261 2.56 -1.00 -28.36
C LEU A 261 2.36 0.24 -29.23
N ASN A 262 3.22 0.46 -30.23
CA ASN A 262 3.07 1.58 -31.16
C ASN A 262 1.77 1.49 -31.97
N GLU A 263 1.39 0.30 -32.43
CA GLU A 263 0.12 0.09 -33.13
C GLU A 263 -1.07 0.43 -32.23
N VAL A 264 -1.06 -0.01 -30.97
CA VAL A 264 -2.09 0.36 -29.98
C VAL A 264 -2.13 1.87 -29.75
N PHE A 265 -0.98 2.53 -29.63
CA PHE A 265 -0.92 3.99 -29.46
C PHE A 265 -1.46 4.74 -30.67
N GLU A 266 -1.13 4.33 -31.89
CA GLU A 266 -1.65 4.94 -33.11
C GLU A 266 -3.17 4.73 -33.25
N GLN A 267 -3.67 3.52 -32.95
CA GLN A 267 -5.12 3.26 -32.93
C GLN A 267 -5.82 4.10 -31.86
N PHE A 268 -5.23 4.22 -30.66
CA PHE A 268 -5.76 5.08 -29.61
C PHE A 268 -5.83 6.54 -30.05
N LYS A 269 -4.78 7.05 -30.71
CA LYS A 269 -4.72 8.41 -31.23
C LYS A 269 -5.79 8.65 -32.30
N LEU A 270 -5.90 7.75 -33.29
CA LEU A 270 -6.93 7.83 -34.34
C LEU A 270 -8.36 7.83 -33.75
N ASN A 271 -8.61 6.95 -32.78
CA ASN A 271 -9.90 6.90 -32.08
C ASN A 271 -10.17 8.17 -31.27
N SER A 272 -9.14 8.71 -30.61
CA SER A 272 -9.24 9.97 -29.86
C SER A 272 -9.57 11.14 -30.77
N ASP A 273 -8.87 11.27 -31.91
CA ASP A 273 -9.13 12.32 -32.90
C ASP A 273 -10.57 12.21 -33.46
N THR A 274 -11.02 10.98 -33.75
CA THR A 274 -12.39 10.72 -34.22
C THR A 274 -13.44 11.09 -33.17
N LEU A 275 -13.20 10.78 -31.89
CA LEU A 275 -14.08 11.16 -30.78
C LEU A 275 -14.14 12.68 -30.58
N ILE A 276 -13.00 13.37 -30.69
CA ILE A 276 -12.93 14.83 -30.60
C ILE A 276 -13.75 15.47 -31.73
N GLU A 277 -13.57 15.00 -32.97
CA GLU A 277 -14.31 15.53 -34.12
C GLU A 277 -15.82 15.24 -34.02
N SER A 278 -16.20 14.04 -33.58
CA SER A 278 -17.61 13.68 -33.32
C SER A 278 -18.24 14.57 -32.24
N ASN A 279 -17.52 14.83 -31.14
CA ASN A 279 -17.98 15.73 -30.07
C ASN A 279 -18.11 17.17 -30.56
N LYS A 280 -17.15 17.66 -31.37
CA LYS A 280 -17.21 19.01 -31.95
C LYS A 280 -18.41 19.16 -32.89
N ASN A 281 -18.70 18.15 -33.69
CA ASN A 281 -19.88 18.14 -34.56
C ASN A 281 -21.18 18.09 -33.75
N SER A 282 -21.23 17.27 -32.69
CA SER A 282 -22.37 17.23 -31.77
C SER A 282 -22.61 18.57 -31.07
N GLN A 283 -21.54 19.24 -30.62
CA GLN A 283 -21.60 20.58 -30.03
C GLN A 283 -22.14 21.62 -31.03
N LYS A 284 -21.66 21.60 -32.28
CA LYS A 284 -22.14 22.49 -33.34
C LYS A 284 -23.63 22.27 -33.63
N GLN A 285 -24.07 21.01 -33.64
CA GLN A 285 -25.46 20.67 -33.86
C GLN A 285 -26.35 21.10 -32.69
N LEU A 286 -25.89 20.91 -31.45
CA LEU A 286 -26.58 21.41 -30.26
C LEU A 286 -26.71 22.94 -30.29
N GLN A 287 -25.65 23.65 -30.65
CA GLN A 287 -25.68 25.10 -30.79
C GLN A 287 -26.70 25.56 -31.83
N LYS A 288 -26.75 24.88 -32.99
CA LYS A 288 -27.74 25.16 -34.03
C LYS A 288 -29.18 24.91 -33.54
N THR A 289 -29.41 23.83 -32.82
CA THR A 289 -30.73 23.53 -32.24
C THR A 289 -31.17 24.58 -31.22
N ILE A 290 -30.23 25.04 -30.36
CA ILE A 290 -30.51 26.13 -29.41
C ILE A 290 -30.87 27.41 -30.14
N GLN A 291 -30.11 27.77 -31.20
CA GLN A 291 -30.39 28.96 -31.98
C GLN A 291 -31.78 28.88 -32.64
N ASN A 292 -32.09 27.78 -33.33
CA ASN A 292 -33.41 27.57 -33.93
C ASN A 292 -34.54 27.64 -32.90
N SER A 293 -34.31 27.10 -31.69
CA SER A 293 -35.29 27.16 -30.60
C SER A 293 -35.50 28.58 -30.09
N SER A 294 -34.41 29.37 -30.01
CA SER A 294 -34.49 30.79 -29.65
C SER A 294 -35.30 31.59 -30.67
N GLU A 295 -35.05 31.39 -31.97
CA GLU A 295 -35.80 32.02 -33.05
C GLU A 295 -37.29 31.63 -33.01
N ALA A 296 -37.58 30.35 -32.74
CA ALA A 296 -38.97 29.88 -32.58
C ALA A 296 -39.67 30.52 -31.37
N LEU A 297 -38.96 30.71 -30.24
CA LEU A 297 -39.49 31.38 -29.06
C LEU A 297 -39.75 32.87 -29.32
N GLU A 298 -38.87 33.55 -30.03
CA GLU A 298 -39.05 34.94 -30.43
C GLU A 298 -40.29 35.10 -31.33
N ASN A 299 -40.43 34.25 -32.35
CA ASN A 299 -41.61 34.23 -33.22
C ASN A 299 -42.89 33.93 -32.43
N THR A 300 -42.85 32.97 -31.51
CA THR A 300 -44.00 32.64 -30.65
C THR A 300 -44.38 33.83 -29.77
N SER A 301 -43.39 34.53 -29.21
CA SER A 301 -43.62 35.73 -28.41
C SER A 301 -44.26 36.85 -29.24
N ALA A 302 -43.82 37.05 -30.48
CA ALA A 302 -44.41 38.01 -31.39
C ALA A 302 -45.89 37.68 -31.69
N VAL A 303 -46.20 36.40 -31.95
CA VAL A 303 -47.58 35.93 -32.16
C VAL A 303 -48.45 36.16 -30.91
N ILE A 304 -47.94 35.85 -29.72
CA ILE A 304 -48.66 36.11 -28.45
C ILE A 304 -48.93 37.61 -28.26
N SER A 305 -47.97 38.47 -28.60
CA SER A 305 -48.16 39.92 -28.55
C SER A 305 -49.25 40.38 -29.53
N GLY A 306 -49.21 39.89 -30.78
CA GLY A 306 -50.24 40.20 -31.77
C GLY A 306 -51.63 39.74 -31.32
N LEU A 307 -51.74 38.53 -30.77
CA LEU A 307 -52.99 38.03 -30.20
C LEU A 307 -53.52 38.90 -29.06
N LYS A 308 -52.64 39.43 -28.20
CA LYS A 308 -53.04 40.35 -27.12
C LYS A 308 -53.69 41.62 -27.70
N ASP A 309 -53.11 42.18 -28.75
CA ASP A 309 -53.62 43.38 -29.41
C ASP A 309 -54.97 43.10 -30.11
N ASP A 310 -55.10 41.95 -30.76
CA ASP A 310 -56.36 41.49 -31.35
C ASP A 310 -57.46 41.30 -30.28
N PHE A 311 -57.14 40.68 -29.14
CA PHE A 311 -58.08 40.52 -28.03
C PHE A 311 -58.50 41.87 -27.44
N SER A 312 -57.59 42.84 -27.33
CA SER A 312 -57.93 44.21 -26.92
C SER A 312 -58.90 44.86 -27.90
N SER A 313 -58.63 44.71 -29.21
CA SER A 313 -59.49 45.26 -30.26
C SER A 313 -60.89 44.63 -30.27
N ILE A 314 -60.97 43.31 -30.06
CA ILE A 314 -62.24 42.58 -29.90
C ILE A 314 -63.00 43.09 -28.66
N SER A 315 -62.30 43.27 -27.54
CA SER A 315 -62.88 43.82 -26.31
C SER A 315 -63.47 45.22 -26.54
N ASP A 316 -62.72 46.12 -27.16
CA ASP A 316 -63.18 47.47 -27.49
C ASP A 316 -64.39 47.45 -28.44
N MET A 317 -64.39 46.56 -29.43
CA MET A 317 -65.53 46.36 -30.32
C MET A 317 -66.74 45.85 -29.54
N SER A 318 -66.57 44.92 -28.61
CA SER A 318 -67.65 44.41 -27.76
C SER A 318 -68.25 45.53 -26.89
N ILE A 319 -67.43 46.41 -26.33
CA ILE A 319 -67.89 47.58 -25.56
C ILE A 319 -68.70 48.52 -26.46
N LYS A 320 -68.19 48.85 -27.65
CA LYS A 320 -68.92 49.67 -28.63
C LYS A 320 -70.24 49.03 -29.05
N LEU A 321 -70.25 47.72 -29.30
CA LEU A 321 -71.46 46.98 -29.67
C LEU A 321 -72.48 47.03 -28.53
N GLY A 322 -72.04 46.89 -27.27
CA GLY A 322 -72.87 47.05 -26.09
C GLY A 322 -73.54 48.42 -26.02
N SER A 323 -72.79 49.50 -26.29
CA SER A 323 -73.33 50.86 -26.33
C SER A 323 -74.33 51.07 -27.47
N ILE A 324 -74.10 50.48 -28.65
CA ILE A 324 -75.06 50.49 -29.76
C ILE A 324 -76.34 49.74 -29.38
N ILE A 325 -76.23 48.58 -28.75
CA ILE A 325 -77.37 47.79 -28.27
C ILE A 325 -78.18 48.60 -27.27
N GLU A 326 -77.54 49.25 -26.30
CA GLU A 326 -78.20 50.12 -25.31
C GLU A 326 -78.91 51.30 -25.99
N THR A 327 -78.26 51.96 -26.94
CA THR A 327 -78.85 53.06 -27.72
C THR A 327 -80.08 52.60 -28.49
N ASN A 328 -79.99 51.45 -29.17
CA ASN A 328 -81.13 50.88 -29.90
C ASN A 328 -82.26 50.47 -28.95
N GLN A 329 -81.94 49.91 -27.78
CA GLN A 329 -82.95 49.56 -26.78
C GLN A 329 -83.70 50.80 -26.29
N ASN A 330 -82.99 51.91 -26.05
CA ASN A 330 -83.59 53.19 -25.72
C ASN A 330 -84.44 53.76 -26.86
N GLN A 331 -83.99 53.63 -28.12
CA GLN A 331 -84.78 54.05 -29.28
C GLN A 331 -86.06 53.24 -29.43
N ILE A 332 -86.01 51.92 -29.23
CA ILE A 332 -87.19 51.05 -29.25
C ILE A 332 -88.19 51.47 -28.16
N SER A 333 -87.73 51.69 -26.92
CA SER A 333 -88.58 52.17 -25.83
C SER A 333 -89.24 53.53 -26.14
N ASN A 334 -88.49 54.47 -26.73
CA ASN A 334 -89.04 55.75 -27.17
C ASN A 334 -90.08 55.58 -28.29
N LEU A 335 -89.85 54.67 -29.24
CA LEU A 335 -90.82 54.36 -30.29
C LEU A 335 -92.09 53.71 -29.74
N GLU A 336 -91.97 52.81 -28.75
CA GLU A 336 -93.12 52.24 -28.03
C GLU A 336 -93.96 53.34 -27.37
N THR A 337 -93.30 54.28 -26.68
CA THR A 337 -93.96 55.44 -26.07
C THR A 337 -94.64 56.32 -27.12
N HIS A 338 -94.00 56.55 -28.27
CA HIS A 338 -94.59 57.33 -29.36
C HIS A 338 -95.79 56.63 -30.00
N LEU A 339 -95.73 55.30 -30.18
CA LEU A 339 -96.84 54.49 -30.68
C LEU A 339 -98.04 54.56 -29.72
N GLU A 340 -97.80 54.51 -28.41
CA GLU A 340 -98.86 54.68 -27.39
C GLU A 340 -99.49 56.08 -27.48
N SER A 341 -98.66 57.13 -27.60
CA SER A 341 -99.15 58.50 -27.79
C SER A 341 -99.94 58.67 -29.08
N MET A 342 -99.48 58.11 -30.20
CA MET A 342 -100.19 58.14 -31.48
C MET A 342 -101.51 57.38 -31.42
N THR A 343 -101.55 56.26 -30.70
CA THR A 343 -102.79 55.52 -30.44
C THR A 343 -103.78 56.40 -29.68
N LYS A 344 -103.31 57.11 -28.65
CA LYS A 344 -104.14 58.07 -27.90
C LYS A 344 -104.63 59.22 -28.77
N VAL A 345 -103.77 59.83 -29.58
CA VAL A 345 -104.17 60.88 -30.56
C VAL A 345 -105.22 60.35 -31.53
N GLY A 346 -105.09 59.10 -31.98
CA GLY A 346 -106.10 58.44 -32.83
C GLY A 346 -107.46 58.29 -32.13
N VAL A 347 -107.47 57.97 -30.83
CA VAL A 347 -108.69 57.95 -30.00
C VAL A 347 -109.27 59.36 -29.86
N ASP A 348 -108.45 60.33 -29.48
CA ASP A 348 -108.86 61.74 -29.29
C ASP A 348 -109.42 62.33 -30.59
N ALA A 349 -108.80 62.04 -31.75
CA ALA A 349 -109.29 62.49 -33.06
C ALA A 349 -110.65 61.85 -33.42
N ARG A 350 -110.87 60.58 -33.02
CA ARG A 350 -112.16 59.90 -33.20
C ARG A 350 -113.23 60.51 -32.31
N GLU A 351 -112.91 60.85 -31.06
CA GLU A 351 -113.80 61.59 -30.17
C GLU A 351 -114.11 62.99 -30.73
N MET A 352 -113.11 63.74 -31.17
CA MET A 352 -113.31 65.07 -31.79
C MET A 352 -114.22 64.99 -33.01
N THR A 353 -114.06 63.95 -33.86
CA THR A 353 -114.92 63.73 -35.02
C THR A 353 -116.38 63.50 -34.59
N ASN A 354 -116.61 62.74 -33.51
CA ASN A 354 -117.94 62.57 -32.95
C ASN A 354 -118.49 63.90 -32.40
N SER A 355 -117.69 64.67 -31.65
CA SER A 355 -118.12 65.98 -31.14
C SER A 355 -118.44 66.98 -32.25
N ILE A 356 -117.67 66.99 -33.35
CA ILE A 356 -117.96 67.83 -34.53
C ILE A 356 -119.28 67.40 -35.18
N LYS A 357 -119.54 66.09 -35.26
CA LYS A 357 -120.81 65.56 -35.78
C LYS A 357 -121.99 65.99 -34.90
N ASP A 358 -121.85 65.89 -33.59
CA ASP A 358 -122.87 66.30 -32.62
C ASP A 358 -123.11 67.81 -32.70
N PHE A 359 -122.05 68.62 -32.71
CA PHE A 359 -122.14 70.07 -32.88
C PHE A 359 -122.81 70.44 -34.21
N SER A 360 -122.46 69.77 -35.31
CA SER A 360 -123.10 70.00 -36.62
C SER A 360 -124.60 69.69 -36.57
N SER A 361 -125.01 68.63 -35.88
CA SER A 361 -126.42 68.28 -35.68
C SER A 361 -127.14 69.36 -34.87
N GLU A 362 -126.52 69.84 -33.80
CA GLU A 362 -127.08 70.88 -32.92
C GLU A 362 -127.20 72.23 -33.63
N VAL A 363 -126.21 72.63 -34.44
CA VAL A 363 -126.28 73.82 -35.31
C VAL A 363 -127.42 73.71 -36.31
N GLN A 364 -127.61 72.54 -36.94
CA GLN A 364 -128.67 72.33 -37.91
C GLN A 364 -130.06 72.42 -37.26
N GLU A 365 -130.22 71.87 -36.07
CA GLU A 365 -131.47 71.94 -35.30
C GLU A 365 -131.78 73.39 -34.86
N SER A 366 -130.76 74.12 -34.38
CA SER A 366 -130.86 75.54 -34.03
C SER A 366 -131.28 76.42 -35.22
N LEU A 367 -130.62 76.27 -36.38
CA LEU A 367 -130.98 76.99 -37.61
C LEU A 367 -132.42 76.70 -38.06
N THR A 368 -132.85 75.44 -37.94
CA THR A 368 -134.23 75.03 -38.25
C THR A 368 -135.24 75.71 -37.31
N SER A 369 -134.93 75.77 -36.02
CA SER A 369 -135.74 76.46 -35.01
C SER A 369 -135.82 77.97 -35.25
N GLN A 370 -134.70 78.60 -35.59
CA GLN A 370 -134.64 80.03 -35.92
C GLN A 370 -135.43 80.37 -37.18
N SER A 371 -135.31 79.56 -38.24
CA SER A 371 -136.11 79.71 -39.46
C SER A 371 -137.61 79.67 -39.16
N LYS A 372 -138.05 78.72 -38.34
CA LYS A 372 -139.44 78.58 -37.90
C LYS A 372 -139.94 79.80 -37.10
N SER A 373 -139.09 80.36 -36.24
CA SER A 373 -139.41 81.57 -35.47
C SER A 373 -139.51 82.81 -36.37
N LEU A 374 -138.60 82.96 -37.34
CA LEU A 374 -138.64 84.05 -38.31
C LEU A 374 -139.93 84.00 -39.13
N SER A 375 -140.31 82.81 -39.61
CA SER A 375 -141.55 82.59 -40.36
C SER A 375 -142.78 83.03 -39.55
N LYS A 376 -142.86 82.67 -38.26
CA LYS A 376 -143.92 83.15 -37.36
C LYS A 376 -143.93 84.67 -37.21
N MET A 377 -142.76 85.29 -37.05
CA MET A 377 -142.64 86.74 -36.88
C MET A 377 -143.10 87.51 -38.13
N THR A 378 -142.74 87.02 -39.33
CA THR A 378 -143.23 87.58 -40.60
C THR A 378 -144.75 87.45 -40.71
N GLN A 379 -145.31 86.31 -40.32
CA GLN A 379 -146.75 86.07 -40.36
C GLN A 379 -147.54 87.00 -39.42
N GLU A 380 -146.96 87.34 -38.26
CA GLU A 380 -147.55 88.27 -37.30
C GLU A 380 -147.46 89.74 -37.77
N LEU A 381 -146.35 90.12 -38.43
CA LEU A 381 -146.18 91.44 -39.04
C LEU A 381 -147.22 91.72 -40.14
N ASP A 382 -147.47 90.75 -41.03
CA ASP A 382 -148.47 90.87 -42.09
C ASP A 382 -149.89 91.11 -41.54
N LYS A 383 -150.19 90.57 -40.35
CA LYS A 383 -151.52 90.69 -39.73
C LYS A 383 -151.74 92.02 -39.00
N GLN A 384 -150.72 92.53 -38.30
CA GLN A 384 -150.87 93.70 -37.41
C GLN A 384 -150.71 95.06 -38.11
N LEU A 385 -150.02 95.09 -39.25
CA LEU A 385 -149.76 96.34 -39.99
C LEU A 385 -151.04 97.03 -40.50
N PRO A 386 -152.02 96.31 -41.11
CA PRO A 386 -153.25 96.94 -41.62
C PRO A 386 -154.17 97.43 -40.50
N GLU A 387 -154.25 96.71 -39.37
CA GLU A 387 -155.06 97.11 -38.20
C GLU A 387 -154.56 98.42 -37.58
N SER A 388 -153.23 98.58 -37.50
CA SER A 388 -152.60 99.76 -36.90
C SER A 388 -152.80 101.01 -37.77
N LEU A 389 -152.70 100.88 -39.10
CA LEU A 389 -153.01 101.96 -40.05
C LEU A 389 -154.50 102.34 -40.05
N GLY A 390 -155.39 101.35 -39.94
CA GLY A 390 -156.83 101.59 -39.85
C GLY A 390 -157.25 102.34 -38.57
N LYS A 391 -156.63 102.02 -37.42
CA LYS A 391 -156.85 102.73 -36.16
C LYS A 391 -156.34 104.18 -36.21
N LEU A 392 -155.19 104.42 -36.83
CA LEU A 392 -154.61 105.76 -36.96
C LEU A 392 -155.53 106.69 -37.77
N ASN A 393 -156.07 106.19 -38.88
CA ASN A 393 -156.96 106.97 -39.75
C ASN A 393 -158.26 107.40 -39.02
N LYS A 394 -158.87 106.48 -38.26
CA LYS A 394 -160.06 106.79 -37.44
C LYS A 394 -159.78 107.85 -36.36
N SER A 395 -158.62 107.80 -35.71
CA SER A 395 -158.22 108.79 -34.70
C SER A 395 -158.02 110.20 -35.28
N LEU A 396 -157.44 110.31 -36.48
CA LEU A 396 -157.26 111.59 -37.18
C LEU A 396 -158.60 112.24 -37.56
N THR A 397 -159.55 111.48 -38.09
CA THR A 397 -160.88 112.00 -38.44
C THR A 397 -161.69 112.48 -37.22
N SER A 398 -161.57 111.77 -36.09
CA SER A 398 -162.22 112.15 -34.82
C SER A 398 -161.71 113.49 -34.28
N LEU A 399 -160.39 113.71 -34.35
CA LEU A 399 -159.75 114.93 -33.83
C LEU A 399 -160.19 116.19 -34.61
N THR A 400 -160.28 116.10 -35.94
CA THR A 400 -160.66 117.23 -36.79
C THR A 400 -162.11 117.67 -36.58
N ASN A 401 -163.04 116.71 -36.40
CA ASN A 401 -164.45 117.02 -36.14
C ASN A 401 -164.68 117.60 -34.75
N GLN A 402 -163.91 117.18 -33.74
CA GLN A 402 -164.00 117.73 -32.38
C GLN A 402 -163.52 119.20 -32.36
N PHE A 403 -162.43 119.51 -33.07
CA PHE A 403 -161.90 120.88 -33.17
C PHE A 403 -162.89 121.87 -33.79
N ALA A 404 -163.63 121.45 -34.83
CA ALA A 404 -164.63 122.30 -35.48
C ALA A 404 -165.78 122.68 -34.53
N LYS A 405 -166.24 121.73 -33.71
CA LYS A 405 -167.30 121.96 -32.72
C LYS A 405 -166.87 122.89 -31.59
N ASP A 406 -165.65 122.74 -31.10
CA ASP A 406 -165.15 123.56 -29.98
C ASP A 406 -164.96 125.03 -30.41
N TYR A 407 -164.59 125.28 -31.67
CA TYR A 407 -164.48 126.63 -32.23
C TYR A 407 -165.83 127.35 -32.34
N GLU A 408 -166.89 126.64 -32.73
CA GLU A 408 -168.24 127.17 -32.86
C GLU A 408 -168.87 127.51 -31.49
N LYS A 409 -168.54 126.72 -30.47
CA LYS A 409 -168.98 126.92 -29.08
C LYS A 409 -168.29 128.14 -28.44
N PHE A 410 -167.04 128.39 -28.78
CA PHE A 410 -166.27 129.56 -28.33
C PHE A 410 -166.85 130.88 -28.86
N LEU A 411 -167.23 130.93 -30.14
CA LEU A 411 -167.82 132.14 -30.75
C LEU A 411 -169.20 132.49 -30.15
N LYS A 412 -170.02 131.49 -29.80
CA LYS A 412 -171.32 131.71 -29.13
C LYS A 412 -171.16 132.27 -27.70
N LEU A 413 -170.15 131.82 -26.96
CA LEU A 413 -169.87 132.34 -25.62
C LEU A 413 -169.39 133.79 -25.64
N MET A 414 -168.60 134.18 -26.65
CA MET A 414 -168.20 135.58 -26.86
C MET A 414 -169.36 136.49 -27.26
N SER A 415 -170.29 136.00 -28.08
CA SER A 415 -171.47 136.78 -28.49
C SER A 415 -172.45 137.08 -27.34
N ASN A 416 -172.57 136.18 -26.36
CA ASN A 416 -173.51 136.36 -25.24
C ASN A 416 -172.98 137.29 -24.13
N LEU A 417 -171.68 137.61 -24.11
CA LEU A 417 -171.09 138.49 -23.10
C LEU A 417 -171.15 139.97 -23.48
N VAL A 418 -171.51 140.30 -24.73
CA VAL A 418 -171.56 141.67 -25.24
C VAL A 418 -172.96 142.30 -25.14
N ASN A 419 -174.03 141.50 -25.00
CA ASN A 419 -175.42 141.99 -25.10
C ASN A 419 -176.29 141.79 -23.84
N SER A 420 -175.74 141.99 -22.63
CA SER A 420 -176.57 142.17 -21.43
C SER A 420 -176.13 143.37 -20.59
N LYS A 421 -176.31 144.57 -21.15
CA LYS A 421 -176.89 145.70 -20.42
C LYS A 421 -178.06 146.21 -21.27
N GLU A 422 -179.19 146.36 -20.59
CA GLU A 422 -180.59 146.38 -21.06
C GLU A 422 -181.16 145.00 -21.40
#